data_AF-A0A0B1TUK3-F1
#
_entry.id   AF-A0A0B1TUK3-F1
#
_cell.length_a   1.000
_cell.length_b   1.000
_cell.length_c   1.000
_cell.angle_alpha   90.00
_cell.angle_beta   90.00
_cell.angle_gamma   90.00
#
_symmetry.space_group_name_H-M   'P 1'
#
loop_
_entity.id
_entity.type
_entity.pdbx_description
1 polymer ?
#
loop_
_entity_poly.entity_id
_entity_poly.type
_entity_poly.pdbx_seq_one_letter_code
_entity_poly.pdbx_strand_id
1 'polypeptide(L)'
;MKLLIEEVKRYTNFNYGPVVSNAARGSVDWANLQYLQQGYGYGNLADNEVLNFIDNHDNQRGGDVYISYKKPSTKKRSTDIMIYLNYKNGDQYKRAVAFMLAWTYGYPRVMSSYYFTDNDQGPPSAGAAGGYATKSPSFNQDLTCNPSSGWVCEHRWPTTREMAKFRSACAGTSASQIVTGYKQLAFARGGKGFFAINGNGGSWRR
;
A
#
# COMPACT_ATOMS: atom_id res chain seq x y z
N MET A 1 11.37 40.19 -9.87
CA MET A 1 11.39 39.61 -8.51
C MET A 1 11.12 38.12 -8.64
N LYS A 2 12.18 37.30 -8.61
CA LYS A 2 12.09 35.83 -8.74
C LYS A 2 11.63 35.31 -7.39
N LEU A 3 10.35 34.98 -7.24
CA LEU A 3 9.87 34.25 -6.08
C LEU A 3 10.51 32.85 -6.17
N LEU A 4 11.60 32.67 -5.43
CA LEU A 4 12.09 31.37 -5.01
C LEU A 4 11.01 30.83 -4.06
N ILE A 5 10.03 30.12 -4.63
CA ILE A 5 9.19 29.25 -3.83
C ILE A 5 10.13 28.16 -3.33
N GLU A 6 10.36 28.16 -2.01
CA GLU A 6 11.08 27.12 -1.31
C GLU A 6 10.57 25.74 -1.76
N GLU A 7 11.49 24.84 -2.09
CA GLU A 7 11.20 23.47 -2.51
C GLU A 7 10.25 22.80 -1.51
N VAL A 8 8.99 22.63 -1.91
CA VAL A 8 8.04 21.82 -1.13
C VAL A 8 8.58 20.39 -1.12
N LYS A 9 9.10 19.99 0.04
CA LYS A 9 9.54 18.61 0.29
C LYS A 9 8.35 17.66 0.17
N ARG A 10 8.65 16.36 0.04
CA ARG A 10 7.64 15.31 -0.14
C ARG A 10 6.47 15.42 0.85
N TYR A 11 5.25 15.17 0.38
CA TYR A 11 4.07 15.08 1.24
C TYR A 11 3.40 13.70 1.18
N THR A 12 2.64 13.37 2.23
CA THR A 12 1.92 12.10 2.36
C THR A 12 0.73 12.04 1.42
N ASN A 13 0.70 11.02 0.56
CA ASN A 13 -0.37 10.82 -0.40
C ASN A 13 -1.42 9.83 0.13
N PHE A 14 -2.34 10.33 0.95
CA PHE A 14 -3.39 9.53 1.57
C PHE A 14 -4.36 8.86 0.57
N ASN A 15 -4.43 9.36 -0.66
CA ASN A 15 -5.33 8.80 -1.68
C ASN A 15 -4.73 7.59 -2.41
N TYR A 16 -3.41 7.37 -2.34
CA TYR A 16 -2.75 6.23 -2.96
C TYR A 16 -3.22 4.88 -2.39
N GLY A 17 -3.16 4.74 -1.05
CA GLY A 17 -3.51 3.52 -0.34
C GLY A 17 -4.93 3.02 -0.66
N PRO A 18 -5.96 3.86 -0.59
CA PRO A 18 -7.33 3.53 -0.99
C PRO A 18 -7.49 3.03 -2.41
N VAL A 19 -6.83 3.65 -3.38
CA VAL A 19 -6.93 3.23 -4.80
C VAL A 19 -6.36 1.83 -4.99
N VAL A 20 -5.15 1.58 -4.46
CA VAL A 20 -4.51 0.26 -4.57
C VAL A 20 -5.26 -0.80 -3.76
N SER A 21 -5.75 -0.43 -2.57
CA SER A 21 -6.52 -1.31 -1.70
C SER A 21 -7.85 -1.74 -2.31
N ASN A 22 -8.54 -0.83 -3.03
CA ASN A 22 -9.73 -1.15 -3.80
C ASN A 22 -9.44 -2.20 -4.89
N ALA A 23 -8.30 -2.10 -5.57
CA ALA A 23 -7.90 -3.11 -6.56
C ALA A 23 -7.58 -4.46 -5.89
N ALA A 24 -6.88 -4.44 -4.76
CA ALA A 24 -6.53 -5.64 -4.01
C ALA A 24 -7.72 -6.36 -3.38
N ARG A 25 -8.78 -5.62 -3.01
CA ARG A 25 -10.07 -6.18 -2.58
C ARG A 25 -10.93 -6.67 -3.77
N GLY A 26 -10.59 -6.26 -4.98
CA GLY A 26 -11.28 -6.65 -6.21
C GLY A 26 -12.50 -5.79 -6.56
N SER A 27 -12.67 -4.65 -5.88
CA SER A 27 -13.69 -3.63 -6.17
C SER A 27 -13.29 -2.75 -7.37
N VAL A 28 -11.98 -2.61 -7.61
CA VAL A 28 -11.42 -1.95 -8.80
C VAL A 28 -10.60 -2.98 -9.58
N ASP A 29 -10.57 -2.85 -10.90
CA ASP A 29 -9.74 -3.70 -11.76
C ASP A 29 -8.26 -3.29 -11.65
N TRP A 30 -7.36 -4.26 -11.43
CA TRP A 30 -5.91 -4.04 -11.49
C TRP A 30 -5.45 -3.41 -12.81
N ALA A 31 -6.13 -3.70 -13.93
CA ALA A 31 -5.86 -3.10 -15.22
C ALA A 31 -5.94 -1.56 -15.19
N ASN A 32 -6.78 -0.98 -14.34
CA ASN A 32 -6.89 0.48 -14.22
C ASN A 32 -5.62 1.09 -13.61
N LEU A 33 -4.92 0.37 -12.74
CA LEU A 33 -3.72 0.87 -12.09
C LEU A 33 -2.52 1.02 -13.03
N GLN A 34 -2.62 0.57 -14.29
CA GLN A 34 -1.61 0.88 -15.31
C GLN A 34 -1.43 2.39 -15.52
N TYR A 35 -2.47 3.18 -15.22
CA TYR A 35 -2.46 4.63 -15.36
C TYR A 35 -2.07 5.33 -14.06
N LEU A 36 -1.81 4.61 -12.97
CA LEU A 36 -1.62 5.18 -11.63
C LEU A 36 -0.36 6.04 -11.54
N GLN A 37 -0.52 7.33 -11.77
CA GLN A 37 0.54 8.33 -11.70
C GLN A 37 -0.03 9.69 -11.26
N GLN A 38 0.79 10.72 -11.33
CA GLN A 38 0.36 12.12 -11.23
C GLN A 38 -0.89 12.35 -12.10
N GLY A 39 -1.96 12.88 -11.52
CA GLY A 39 -3.18 13.18 -12.28
C GLY A 39 -4.12 12.00 -12.56
N TYR A 40 -4.00 10.86 -11.86
CA TYR A 40 -4.93 9.71 -11.97
C TYR A 40 -6.42 10.04 -11.68
N GLY A 41 -6.77 11.28 -11.35
CA GLY A 41 -8.15 11.67 -11.06
C GLY A 41 -8.58 11.43 -9.61
N TYR A 42 -7.66 11.08 -8.72
CA TYR A 42 -7.92 11.02 -7.26
C TYR A 42 -7.50 12.31 -6.52
N GLY A 43 -7.21 13.40 -7.24
CA GLY A 43 -6.91 14.70 -6.64
C GLY A 43 -5.45 14.88 -6.19
N ASN A 44 -4.51 14.09 -6.71
CA ASN A 44 -3.08 14.34 -6.54
C ASN A 44 -2.43 14.64 -7.89
N LEU A 45 -1.80 15.82 -7.95
CA LEU A 45 -1.11 16.36 -9.12
C LEU A 45 0.39 16.52 -8.89
N ALA A 46 0.98 15.98 -7.82
CA ALA A 46 2.43 15.89 -7.70
C ALA A 46 2.97 14.60 -8.31
N ASP A 47 4.23 14.64 -8.72
CA ASP A 47 4.93 13.57 -9.39
C ASP A 47 5.65 12.65 -8.38
N ASN A 48 6.98 12.53 -8.46
CA ASN A 48 7.80 11.72 -7.56
C ASN A 48 7.96 12.36 -6.16
N GLU A 49 7.42 13.55 -5.94
CA GLU A 49 7.42 14.26 -4.65
C GLU A 49 6.36 13.77 -3.66
N VAL A 50 5.85 12.55 -3.80
CA VAL A 50 4.83 11.98 -2.92
C VAL A 50 5.34 10.77 -2.12
N LEU A 51 4.96 10.72 -0.85
CA LEU A 51 5.15 9.55 0.02
C LEU A 51 3.89 8.67 -0.03
N ASN A 52 4.00 7.54 -0.69
CA ASN A 52 2.93 6.56 -0.88
C ASN A 52 3.01 5.47 0.19
N PHE A 53 1.84 5.01 0.64
CA PHE A 53 1.70 3.91 1.60
C PHE A 53 0.34 3.24 1.40
N ILE A 54 0.24 1.94 1.72
CA ILE A 54 -1.05 1.23 1.73
C ILE A 54 -1.84 1.63 2.98
N ASP A 55 -1.16 1.62 4.12
CA ASP A 55 -1.66 2.04 5.42
C ASP A 55 -0.60 2.85 6.19
N ASN A 56 -1.06 3.54 7.22
CA ASN A 56 -0.23 4.14 8.26
C ASN A 56 -0.81 3.78 9.63
N HIS A 57 -0.14 4.21 10.70
CA HIS A 57 -0.60 3.92 12.06
C HIS A 57 -2.03 4.46 12.36
N ASP A 58 -2.46 5.55 11.75
CA ASP A 58 -3.81 6.08 11.97
C ASP A 58 -4.86 5.23 11.24
N ASN A 59 -4.76 5.13 9.92
CA ASN A 59 -5.80 4.53 9.08
C ASN A 59 -5.85 3.01 9.17
N GLN A 60 -4.82 2.34 9.68
CA GLN A 60 -4.88 0.89 9.97
C GLN A 60 -5.82 0.56 11.13
N ARG A 61 -6.13 1.55 11.98
CA ARG A 61 -7.09 1.43 13.10
C ARG A 61 -8.48 1.93 12.71
N GLY A 62 -8.54 2.75 11.66
CA GLY A 62 -9.78 3.14 11.00
C GLY A 62 -10.39 2.00 10.19
N GLY A 63 -11.73 1.98 10.13
CA GLY A 63 -12.45 1.14 9.17
C GLY A 63 -12.46 1.75 7.76
N ASP A 64 -13.17 1.09 6.84
CA ASP A 64 -13.46 1.69 5.53
C ASP A 64 -14.29 2.97 5.69
N VAL A 65 -13.97 4.01 4.91
CA VAL A 65 -14.70 5.29 4.94
C VAL A 65 -15.59 5.43 3.71
N TYR A 66 -16.87 5.67 3.93
CA TYR A 66 -17.87 5.88 2.88
C TYR A 66 -18.10 7.37 2.65
N ILE A 67 -17.69 7.88 1.49
CA ILE A 67 -17.86 9.28 1.12
C ILE A 67 -19.05 9.39 0.16
N SER A 68 -20.15 9.97 0.64
CA SER A 68 -21.33 10.21 -0.20
C SER A 68 -21.36 11.67 -0.67
N TYR A 69 -21.32 11.90 -1.98
CA TYR A 69 -21.42 13.24 -2.57
C TYR A 69 -22.48 13.30 -3.67
N LYS A 70 -22.91 14.52 -4.00
CA LYS A 70 -23.82 14.79 -5.11
C LYS A 70 -22.97 15.06 -6.35
N LYS A 71 -23.21 14.33 -7.44
CA LYS A 71 -22.46 14.60 -8.68
C LYS A 71 -22.78 16.02 -9.18
N PRO A 72 -21.78 16.85 -9.52
CA PRO A 72 -22.03 18.22 -9.96
C PRO A 72 -22.96 18.30 -11.19
N SER A 73 -22.86 17.30 -12.08
CA SER A 73 -23.62 17.24 -13.34
C SER A 73 -24.97 16.53 -13.25
N THR A 74 -25.33 15.91 -12.12
CA THR A 74 -26.59 15.15 -12.00
C THR A 74 -27.20 15.28 -10.61
N LYS A 75 -28.53 15.22 -10.47
CA LYS A 75 -29.17 15.12 -9.15
C LYS A 75 -28.91 13.77 -8.44
N LYS A 76 -28.09 12.86 -9.01
CA LYS A 76 -27.78 11.56 -8.43
C LYS A 76 -26.70 11.68 -7.35
N ARG A 77 -26.86 10.92 -6.26
CA ARG A 77 -25.79 10.69 -5.28
C ARG A 77 -24.82 9.65 -5.81
N SER A 78 -23.55 9.80 -5.47
CA SER A 78 -22.50 8.81 -5.69
C SER A 78 -21.77 8.59 -4.37
N THR A 79 -21.30 7.36 -4.18
CA THR A 79 -20.58 6.97 -2.97
C THR A 79 -19.23 6.40 -3.39
N ASP A 80 -18.16 7.04 -2.96
CA ASP A 80 -16.81 6.51 -3.07
C ASP A 80 -16.45 5.82 -1.75
N ILE A 81 -15.70 4.72 -1.83
CA ILE A 81 -15.28 3.95 -0.66
C ILE A 81 -13.76 4.05 -0.55
N MET A 82 -13.28 4.68 0.52
CA MET A 82 -11.86 4.66 0.87
C MET A 82 -11.59 3.39 1.67
N ILE A 83 -10.92 2.45 1.00
CA ILE A 83 -10.58 1.16 1.57
C ILE A 83 -9.19 1.20 2.15
N TYR A 84 -9.04 0.86 3.44
CA TYR A 84 -7.73 0.76 4.07
C TYR A 84 -7.43 -0.69 4.40
N LEU A 85 -6.52 -1.30 3.65
CA LEU A 85 -6.01 -2.63 3.99
C LEU A 85 -4.86 -2.50 5.00
N ASN A 86 -4.82 -3.40 5.97
CA ASN A 86 -3.70 -3.56 6.89
C ASN A 86 -3.35 -5.05 7.02
N TYR A 87 -2.43 -5.39 7.93
CA TYR A 87 -1.99 -6.78 8.12
C TYR A 87 -3.13 -7.79 8.39
N LYS A 88 -4.27 -7.35 8.94
CA LYS A 88 -5.43 -8.20 9.22
C LYS A 88 -6.11 -8.70 7.93
N ASN A 89 -5.85 -8.06 6.79
CA ASN A 89 -6.42 -8.45 5.49
C ASN A 89 -5.58 -9.48 4.72
N GLY A 90 -4.51 -10.01 5.32
CA GLY A 90 -3.73 -11.13 4.78
C GLY A 90 -3.24 -10.88 3.35
N ASP A 91 -3.62 -11.76 2.43
CA ASP A 91 -3.10 -11.73 1.05
C ASP A 91 -3.54 -10.52 0.23
N GLN A 92 -4.67 -9.88 0.58
CA GLN A 92 -5.07 -8.62 -0.05
C GLN A 92 -4.02 -7.53 0.26
N TYR A 93 -3.59 -7.43 1.52
CA TYR A 93 -2.57 -6.46 1.93
C TYR A 93 -1.21 -6.78 1.30
N LYS A 94 -0.79 -8.05 1.30
CA LYS A 94 0.47 -8.47 0.64
C LYS A 94 0.49 -8.10 -0.86
N ARG A 95 -0.63 -8.29 -1.57
CA ARG A 95 -0.77 -7.90 -2.98
C ARG A 95 -0.67 -6.39 -3.17
N ALA A 96 -1.34 -5.61 -2.33
CA ALA A 96 -1.27 -4.14 -2.37
C ALA A 96 0.16 -3.64 -2.14
N VAL A 97 0.86 -4.15 -1.11
CA VAL A 97 2.25 -3.80 -0.82
C VAL A 97 3.19 -4.23 -1.94
N ALA A 98 3.00 -5.44 -2.49
CA ALA A 98 3.80 -5.92 -3.62
C ALA A 98 3.64 -5.00 -4.85
N PHE A 99 2.41 -4.62 -5.22
CA PHE A 99 2.19 -3.66 -6.30
C PHE A 99 2.85 -2.31 -6.01
N MET A 100 2.70 -1.77 -4.79
CA MET A 100 3.32 -0.50 -4.40
C MET A 100 4.85 -0.51 -4.53
N LEU A 101 5.50 -1.63 -4.20
CA LEU A 101 6.94 -1.81 -4.36
C LEU A 101 7.35 -2.11 -5.81
N ALA A 102 6.47 -2.65 -6.63
CA ALA A 102 6.73 -2.90 -8.04
C ALA A 102 6.55 -1.66 -8.91
N TRP A 103 5.57 -0.81 -8.58
CA TRP A 103 5.19 0.36 -9.35
C TRP A 103 6.15 1.53 -9.16
N THR A 104 6.12 2.48 -10.10
CA THR A 104 7.15 3.53 -10.22
C THR A 104 6.78 4.84 -9.56
N TYR A 105 5.49 5.09 -9.37
CA TYR A 105 4.99 6.37 -8.87
C TYR A 105 5.25 6.58 -7.38
N GLY A 106 5.97 7.65 -7.07
CA GLY A 106 6.24 8.12 -5.71
C GLY A 106 7.22 7.27 -4.91
N TYR A 107 7.42 7.68 -3.66
CA TYR A 107 8.30 7.01 -2.71
C TYR A 107 7.48 6.09 -1.79
N PRO A 108 7.68 4.75 -1.81
CA PRO A 108 6.88 3.83 -1.01
C PRO A 108 7.36 3.76 0.45
N ARG A 109 6.42 3.76 1.39
CA ARG A 109 6.64 3.44 2.80
C ARG A 109 5.83 2.20 3.18
N VAL A 110 6.53 1.19 3.68
CA VAL A 110 5.93 -0.05 4.20
C VAL A 110 5.67 0.14 5.70
N MET A 111 4.45 -0.14 6.16
CA MET A 111 4.11 -0.15 7.57
C MET A 111 4.65 -1.43 8.23
N SER A 112 5.03 -1.32 9.51
CA SER A 112 5.35 -2.47 10.34
C SER A 112 4.68 -2.31 11.69
N SER A 113 3.75 -3.21 11.99
CA SER A 113 2.78 -3.05 13.05
C SER A 113 3.02 -4.01 14.22
N TYR A 114 2.19 -3.85 15.23
CA TYR A 114 1.93 -4.82 16.28
C TYR A 114 0.46 -5.26 16.24
N TYR A 115 0.16 -6.40 16.84
CA TYR A 115 -1.20 -6.92 16.91
C TYR A 115 -2.02 -6.08 17.90
N PHE A 116 -3.20 -5.63 17.46
CA PHE A 116 -4.13 -4.86 18.29
C PHE A 116 -5.58 -5.28 18.02
N THR A 117 -6.40 -5.25 19.07
CA THR A 117 -7.86 -5.47 18.99
C THR A 117 -8.66 -4.20 19.26
N ASP A 118 -8.04 -3.20 19.89
CA ASP A 118 -8.64 -1.91 20.21
C ASP A 118 -7.92 -0.75 19.50
N ASN A 119 -8.64 0.34 19.24
CA ASN A 119 -8.09 1.54 18.59
C ASN A 119 -7.01 2.21 19.45
N ASP A 120 -7.24 2.29 20.76
CA ASP A 120 -6.38 2.97 21.72
C ASP A 120 -5.31 2.04 22.30
N GLN A 121 -5.19 0.82 21.77
CA GLN A 121 -4.24 -0.16 22.26
C GLN A 121 -2.79 0.25 21.95
N GLY A 122 -2.00 0.38 23.01
CA GLY A 122 -0.55 0.53 22.95
C GLY A 122 0.18 -0.73 22.42
N PRO A 123 1.50 -0.63 22.20
CA PRO A 123 2.32 -1.75 21.75
C PRO A 123 2.40 -2.88 22.79
N PRO A 124 2.92 -4.06 22.42
CA PRO A 124 3.19 -5.13 23.37
C PRO A 124 4.08 -4.65 24.52
N SER A 125 3.60 -4.76 25.76
CA SER A 125 4.31 -4.26 26.94
C SER A 125 4.42 -5.32 28.04
N ALA A 126 5.26 -5.05 29.04
CA ALA A 126 5.41 -5.85 30.25
C ALA A 126 4.30 -5.62 31.30
N GLY A 127 3.27 -4.83 30.96
CA GLY A 127 2.17 -4.49 31.86
C GLY A 127 2.60 -3.63 33.06
N ALA A 128 1.68 -3.41 34.00
CA ALA A 128 1.91 -2.55 35.16
C ALA A 128 3.09 -3.02 36.04
N ALA A 129 3.22 -4.34 36.24
CA ALA A 129 4.32 -4.93 37.01
C ALA A 129 5.70 -4.67 36.40
N GLY A 130 5.78 -4.53 35.07
CA GLY A 130 6.99 -4.15 34.33
C GLY A 130 7.05 -2.68 33.94
N GLY A 131 6.29 -1.80 34.62
CA GLY A 131 6.29 -0.36 34.37
C GLY A 131 5.85 0.03 32.95
N TYR A 132 5.03 -0.80 32.30
CA TYR A 132 4.59 -0.63 30.91
C TYR A 132 5.74 -0.58 29.88
N ALA A 133 6.92 -1.11 30.20
CA ALA A 133 8.03 -1.19 29.26
C ALA A 133 7.63 -1.95 27.99
N THR A 134 7.92 -1.38 26.81
CA THR A 134 7.64 -2.01 25.52
C THR A 134 8.54 -3.24 25.34
N LYS A 135 7.95 -4.37 24.93
CA LYS A 135 8.67 -5.63 24.72
C LYS A 135 9.29 -5.66 23.32
N SER A 136 10.50 -6.22 23.22
CA SER A 136 11.14 -6.46 21.93
C SER A 136 10.42 -7.55 21.12
N PRO A 137 10.44 -7.48 19.78
CA PRO A 137 10.04 -8.62 18.95
C PRO A 137 10.98 -9.81 19.15
N SER A 138 10.44 -11.01 18.99
CA SER A 138 11.23 -12.24 18.83
C SER A 138 10.99 -12.82 17.45
N PHE A 139 11.97 -13.52 16.89
CA PHE A 139 11.94 -13.97 15.50
C PHE A 139 11.95 -15.48 15.38
N ASN A 140 11.25 -15.98 14.36
CA ASN A 140 11.29 -17.38 13.94
C ASN A 140 12.54 -17.63 13.07
N GLN A 141 12.84 -18.90 12.79
CA GLN A 141 13.96 -19.29 11.94
C GLN A 141 13.82 -18.78 10.49
N ASP A 142 12.59 -18.61 10.00
CA ASP A 142 12.29 -18.07 8.66
C ASP A 142 12.36 -16.53 8.57
N LEU A 143 12.88 -15.90 9.64
CA LEU A 143 13.06 -14.46 9.84
C LEU A 143 11.76 -13.67 10.05
N THR A 144 10.60 -14.31 10.06
CA THR A 144 9.33 -13.67 10.46
C THR A 144 9.31 -13.40 11.97
N CYS A 145 8.43 -12.50 12.43
CA CYS A 145 8.22 -12.34 13.87
C CYS A 145 7.40 -13.51 14.42
N ASN A 146 7.80 -14.00 15.59
CA ASN A 146 6.98 -14.91 16.37
C ASN A 146 5.70 -14.16 16.80
N PRO A 147 4.50 -14.62 16.40
CA PRO A 147 3.24 -13.94 16.74
C PRO A 147 3.04 -13.74 18.25
N SER A 148 3.57 -14.64 19.08
CA SER A 148 3.50 -14.54 20.54
C SER A 148 4.27 -13.34 21.13
N SER A 149 5.18 -12.73 20.36
CA SER A 149 5.84 -11.47 20.74
C SER A 149 4.91 -10.25 20.66
N GLY A 150 3.78 -10.38 19.99
CA GLY A 150 2.82 -9.30 19.75
C GLY A 150 3.18 -8.40 18.55
N TRP A 151 4.30 -8.63 17.88
CA TRP A 151 4.72 -7.87 16.70
C TRP A 151 4.34 -8.58 15.40
N VAL A 152 3.83 -7.82 14.41
CA VAL A 152 3.40 -8.35 13.11
C VAL A 152 4.57 -8.46 12.13
N CYS A 153 5.40 -7.42 12.09
CA CYS A 153 6.61 -7.35 11.26
C CYS A 153 6.36 -7.59 9.77
N GLU A 154 5.43 -6.88 9.17
CA GLU A 154 5.09 -6.96 7.73
C GLU A 154 6.32 -6.74 6.84
N HIS A 155 7.26 -5.90 7.28
CA HIS A 155 8.55 -5.68 6.61
C HIS A 155 9.44 -6.93 6.50
N ARG A 156 9.21 -7.95 7.35
CA ARG A 156 9.94 -9.23 7.36
C ARG A 156 9.24 -10.34 6.59
N TRP A 157 7.98 -10.16 6.23
CA TRP A 157 7.25 -11.14 5.45
C TRP A 157 7.98 -11.42 4.14
N PRO A 158 8.08 -12.70 3.70
CA PRO A 158 8.80 -13.06 2.47
C PRO A 158 8.36 -12.22 1.27
N THR A 159 7.06 -12.05 1.06
CA THR A 159 6.51 -11.22 -0.03
C THR A 159 7.02 -9.78 0.02
N THR A 160 7.06 -9.17 1.20
CA THR A 160 7.44 -7.76 1.38
C THR A 160 8.94 -7.57 1.20
N ARG A 161 9.77 -8.38 1.87
CA ARG A 161 11.22 -8.24 1.81
C ARG A 161 11.78 -8.55 0.42
N GLU A 162 11.22 -9.54 -0.27
CA GLU A 162 11.65 -9.86 -1.64
C GLU A 162 11.20 -8.77 -2.62
N MET A 163 10.01 -8.17 -2.43
CA MET A 163 9.59 -7.02 -3.23
C MET A 163 10.38 -5.73 -2.92
N ALA A 164 10.90 -5.58 -1.71
CA ALA A 164 11.83 -4.50 -1.40
C ALA A 164 13.16 -4.67 -2.17
N LYS A 165 13.68 -5.91 -2.25
CA LYS A 165 14.83 -6.22 -3.13
C LYS A 165 14.50 -5.97 -4.60
N PHE A 166 13.31 -6.36 -5.07
CA PHE A 166 12.84 -6.07 -6.43
C PHE A 166 12.84 -4.57 -6.73
N ARG A 167 12.25 -3.74 -5.84
CA ARG A 167 12.25 -2.27 -5.97
C ARG A 167 13.67 -1.73 -6.09
N SER A 168 14.58 -2.20 -5.24
CA SER A 168 15.99 -1.80 -5.23
C SER A 168 16.70 -2.18 -6.53
N ALA A 169 16.54 -3.43 -6.98
CA ALA A 169 17.13 -3.90 -8.24
C ALA A 169 16.60 -3.11 -9.46
N CYS A 170 15.33 -2.74 -9.43
CA CYS A 170 14.66 -1.96 -10.47
C CYS A 170 14.77 -0.43 -10.25
N ALA A 171 15.69 0.05 -9.41
CA ALA A 171 15.83 1.48 -9.16
C ALA A 171 16.15 2.24 -10.47
N GLY A 172 15.52 3.40 -10.64
CA GLY A 172 15.68 4.28 -11.79
C GLY A 172 14.98 3.85 -13.09
N THR A 173 14.29 2.70 -13.12
CA THR A 173 13.60 2.24 -14.35
C THR A 173 12.12 2.59 -14.35
N SER A 174 11.57 2.91 -15.53
CA SER A 174 10.13 3.06 -15.74
C SER A 174 9.42 1.72 -15.87
N ALA A 175 8.09 1.73 -15.73
CA ALA A 175 7.25 0.61 -16.13
C ALA A 175 7.09 0.61 -17.66
N SER A 176 7.09 -0.58 -18.26
CA SER A 176 7.06 -0.77 -19.71
C SER A 176 6.46 -2.13 -20.03
N GLN A 177 6.17 -2.40 -21.31
CA GLN A 177 5.61 -3.69 -21.74
C GLN A 177 4.37 -4.06 -20.92
N ILE A 178 3.46 -3.08 -20.75
CA ILE A 178 2.27 -3.23 -19.92
C ILE A 178 1.32 -4.23 -20.57
N VAL A 179 0.81 -5.15 -19.77
CA VAL A 179 -0.07 -6.23 -20.17
C VAL A 179 -1.23 -6.29 -19.19
N THR A 180 -2.46 -6.14 -19.70
CA THR A 180 -3.67 -6.16 -18.87
C THR A 180 -4.65 -7.25 -19.29
N GLY A 181 -5.49 -7.62 -18.34
CA GLY A 181 -6.67 -8.47 -18.50
C GLY A 181 -7.67 -8.17 -17.39
N TYR A 182 -8.80 -8.88 -17.32
CA TYR A 182 -9.77 -8.66 -16.24
C TYR A 182 -9.15 -9.00 -14.88
N LYS A 183 -9.05 -7.98 -14.00
CA LYS A 183 -8.35 -8.04 -12.71
C LYS A 183 -6.90 -8.48 -12.81
N GLN A 184 -6.24 -8.21 -13.93
CA GLN A 184 -4.87 -8.65 -14.22
C GLN A 184 -4.02 -7.50 -14.73
N LEU A 185 -2.79 -7.42 -14.22
CA LEU A 185 -1.79 -6.44 -14.65
C LEU A 185 -0.41 -7.08 -14.58
N ALA A 186 0.38 -6.88 -15.63
CA ALA A 186 1.81 -7.20 -15.65
C ALA A 186 2.60 -6.11 -16.38
N PHE A 187 3.86 -5.97 -16.02
CA PHE A 187 4.77 -5.00 -16.63
C PHE A 187 6.24 -5.35 -16.38
N ALA A 188 7.10 -4.92 -17.29
CA ALA A 188 8.54 -4.96 -17.14
C ALA A 188 9.07 -3.65 -16.52
N ARG A 189 10.18 -3.75 -15.79
CA ARG A 189 10.90 -2.63 -15.16
C ARG A 189 12.27 -2.45 -15.81
N GLY A 190 12.28 -1.91 -17.04
CA GLY A 190 13.49 -1.55 -17.79
C GLY A 190 14.52 -2.68 -17.92
N GLY A 191 14.06 -3.92 -18.16
CA GLY A 191 14.92 -5.10 -18.29
C GLY A 191 15.51 -5.64 -16.97
N LYS A 192 15.29 -4.99 -15.83
CA LYS A 192 15.83 -5.40 -14.52
C LYS A 192 14.88 -6.29 -13.70
N GLY A 193 13.60 -6.30 -14.05
CA GLY A 193 12.60 -7.09 -13.35
C GLY A 193 11.27 -7.10 -14.09
N PHE A 194 10.42 -8.06 -13.72
CA PHE A 194 9.08 -8.23 -14.24
C PHE A 194 8.11 -8.47 -13.07
N PHE A 195 6.97 -7.81 -13.10
CA PHE A 195 5.91 -7.97 -12.11
C PHE A 195 4.62 -8.41 -12.80
N ALA A 196 3.90 -9.33 -12.18
CA ALA A 196 2.57 -9.73 -12.61
C ALA A 196 1.68 -9.96 -11.38
N ILE A 197 0.43 -9.52 -11.49
CA ILE A 197 -0.61 -9.74 -10.49
C ILE A 197 -1.89 -10.23 -11.17
N ASN A 198 -2.47 -11.26 -10.57
CA ASN A 198 -3.75 -11.82 -10.98
C ASN A 198 -4.71 -11.78 -9.79
N GLY A 199 -5.67 -10.86 -9.84
CA GLY A 199 -6.77 -10.74 -8.90
C GLY A 199 -8.05 -11.46 -9.37
N ASN A 200 -8.00 -12.16 -10.50
CA ASN A 200 -9.07 -13.03 -10.96
C ASN A 200 -8.99 -14.40 -10.23
N GLY A 201 -10.12 -15.08 -10.08
CA GLY A 201 -10.17 -16.44 -9.51
C GLY A 201 -9.69 -17.54 -10.46
N GLY A 202 -9.51 -17.22 -11.75
CA GLY A 202 -9.04 -18.15 -12.78
C GLY A 202 -7.56 -18.00 -13.13
N SER A 203 -7.01 -19.01 -13.81
CA SER A 203 -5.66 -18.94 -14.40
C SER A 203 -5.59 -17.86 -15.47
N TRP A 204 -4.50 -17.09 -15.48
CA TRP A 204 -4.21 -16.17 -16.57
C TRP A 204 -3.45 -16.90 -17.67
N ARG A 205 -4.08 -17.06 -18.84
CA ARG A 205 -3.46 -17.60 -20.05
C ARG A 205 -3.49 -16.52 -21.13
N ARG A 206 -2.40 -16.45 -21.89
CA ARG A 206 -2.26 -15.52 -23.01
C ARG A 206 -1.88 -16.30 -24.25
#